data_AF-A0A932G5L5-F1
#
_entry.id   AF-A0A932G5L5-F1
#
_cell.length_a   1.000
_cell.length_b   1.000
_cell.length_c   1.000
_cell.angle_alpha   90.00
_cell.angle_beta   90.00
_cell.angle_gamma   90.00
#
_symmetry.space_group_name_H-M   'P 1'
#
loop_
_entity.id
_entity.type
_entity.pdbx_description
1 polymer ?
#
loop_
_entity_poly.entity_id
_entity_poly.type
_entity_poly.pdbx_seq_one_letter_code
_entity_poly.pdbx_strand_id
1 'polypeptide(L)'
;MRTAGINEAEVGMGLLVHYSFPDEIERANGVATLKITCAHEPAARTVTAELVTQAGAVSVANPEANAAPEVVRVQRSGSAAPTLTRQQQSGLVLLGATVLAWPTDYETLFGLLDGAAQAYCARFPDKADLTLDFEYKQIASGRLVVKQIREIPQAPKAAPLVVNDVEQVVVLQYSHTFQAQGTLPIDLFANHRLKSAWRFQMSPLDLDLVVEVTYREGDVIKTATGPIRSLPEAQFKVEHDRVVYSWRWGEGETRRTVRMNLAFPYDLEGANLPLVFLSDALMELSVKYVAPQKYLPGPGWWGPPLGWEWHTRTNDDVLLEPLDRLQQGTHAASLSLTVGPVSIVSDYDYWKLLGSGSMYRDDWGTEALARFKETRITGLVSRPIVLRSDFSQTYETSHHNSYQDFLFEPGVEPGIDPELLAELKAADVKALIVGGECRPPCGVGWIKCAALYPDGKSLTGVGVRVLGFDGTLRPLEP
;
A
#
# COMPACT_ATOMS: atom_id res chain seq x y z
N MET A 1 23.85 7.86 40.35
CA MET A 1 22.48 7.45 40.75
C MET A 1 21.53 8.65 40.77
N ARG A 2 21.84 9.76 41.45
CA ARG A 2 21.00 10.98 41.43
C ARG A 2 20.79 11.63 40.06
N THR A 3 21.80 11.67 39.19
CA THR A 3 21.68 12.22 37.82
C THR A 3 20.81 11.36 36.88
N ALA A 4 20.53 10.11 37.25
CA ALA A 4 19.64 9.20 36.51
C ALA A 4 18.26 9.04 37.18
N GLY A 5 17.96 9.83 38.22
CA GLY A 5 16.68 9.76 38.95
C GLY A 5 16.45 8.48 39.75
N ILE A 6 17.49 7.68 40.01
CA ILE A 6 17.36 6.39 40.72
C ILE A 6 17.46 6.62 42.23
N ASN A 7 16.49 6.11 42.99
CA ASN A 7 16.49 6.12 44.45
C ASN A 7 17.55 5.16 45.01
N GLU A 8 18.57 5.70 45.67
CA GLU A 8 19.71 4.93 46.20
C GLU A 8 19.28 3.89 47.26
N ALA A 9 18.16 4.13 47.97
CA ALA A 9 17.63 3.19 48.97
C ALA A 9 17.00 1.92 48.34
N GLU A 10 16.74 1.94 47.03
CA GLU A 10 16.11 0.84 46.28
C GLU A 10 17.12 0.03 45.46
N VAL A 11 18.41 0.36 45.51
CA VAL A 11 19.45 -0.30 44.73
C VAL A 11 20.25 -1.28 45.60
N GLY A 12 20.40 -2.50 45.11
CA GLY A 12 21.34 -3.51 45.63
C GLY A 12 22.43 -3.84 44.62
N MET A 13 23.59 -4.31 45.09
CA MET A 13 24.69 -4.77 44.25
C MET A 13 24.82 -6.30 44.36
N GLY A 14 24.77 -6.99 43.22
CA GLY A 14 25.12 -8.40 43.13
C GLY A 14 26.63 -8.55 42.94
N LEU A 15 27.27 -9.43 43.73
CA LEU A 15 28.66 -9.80 43.52
C LEU A 15 28.74 -11.12 42.75
N LEU A 16 29.24 -11.07 41.51
CA LEU A 16 29.53 -12.26 40.73
C LEU A 16 30.96 -12.72 41.02
N VAL A 17 31.11 -13.92 41.58
CA VAL A 17 32.42 -14.57 41.78
C VAL A 17 32.58 -15.62 40.70
N HIS A 18 33.57 -15.44 39.82
CA HIS A 18 33.88 -16.39 38.75
C HIS A 18 35.36 -16.79 38.78
N TYR A 19 35.68 -17.93 38.17
CA TYR A 19 37.05 -18.43 38.06
C TYR A 19 37.94 -17.43 37.31
N SER A 20 39.13 -17.14 37.83
CA SER A 20 40.08 -16.23 37.18
C SER A 20 40.76 -16.92 35.99
N PHE A 21 41.17 -16.13 35.00
CA PHE A 21 41.96 -16.61 33.87
C PHE A 21 43.30 -15.87 33.90
N PRO A 22 44.29 -16.39 34.63
CA PRO A 22 45.63 -15.81 34.63
C PRO A 22 46.25 -15.81 33.23
N ASP A 23 47.09 -14.81 32.97
CA ASP A 23 47.71 -14.61 31.66
C ASP A 23 48.51 -15.84 31.20
N GLU A 24 49.10 -16.60 32.13
CA GLU A 24 49.92 -17.78 31.83
C GLU A 24 49.13 -18.93 31.20
N ILE A 25 47.81 -18.96 31.38
CA ILE A 25 46.93 -19.97 30.81
C ILE A 25 46.08 -19.42 29.65
N GLU A 26 46.24 -18.16 29.29
CA GLU A 26 45.45 -17.50 28.26
C GLU A 26 46.12 -17.61 26.89
N ARG A 27 45.50 -18.35 25.97
CA ARG A 27 46.00 -18.51 24.60
C ARG A 27 45.45 -17.46 23.65
N ALA A 28 44.23 -17.01 23.89
CA ALA A 28 43.61 -15.91 23.16
C ALA A 28 42.47 -15.29 23.98
N ASN A 29 42.15 -14.03 23.69
CA ASN A 29 40.92 -13.38 24.15
C ASN A 29 40.25 -12.63 23.03
N GLY A 30 38.98 -12.30 23.24
CA GLY A 30 38.28 -11.48 22.28
C GLY A 30 36.92 -11.00 22.73
N VAL A 31 36.40 -10.12 21.90
CA VAL A 31 35.01 -9.67 21.95
C VAL A 31 34.31 -10.08 20.67
N ALA A 32 33.01 -10.33 20.75
CA ALA A 32 32.20 -10.66 19.58
C ALA A 32 30.88 -9.91 19.61
N THR A 33 30.51 -9.34 18.47
CA THR A 33 29.18 -8.72 18.30
C THR A 33 28.36 -9.57 17.34
N LEU A 34 27.19 -10.01 17.79
CA LEU A 34 26.22 -10.77 17.00
C LEU A 34 24.98 -9.91 16.74
N LYS A 35 24.66 -9.70 15.47
CA LYS A 35 23.37 -9.16 15.01
C LYS A 35 22.47 -10.32 14.63
N ILE A 36 21.29 -10.40 15.24
CA ILE A 36 20.40 -11.56 15.18
C ILE A 36 18.98 -11.10 14.84
N THR A 37 18.35 -11.72 13.86
CA THR A 37 16.90 -11.67 13.68
C THR A 37 16.30 -12.90 14.35
N CYS A 38 15.61 -12.73 15.48
CA CYS A 38 14.87 -13.79 16.14
C CYS A 38 13.60 -14.09 15.33
N ALA A 39 13.62 -15.22 14.61
CA ALA A 39 12.45 -15.72 13.90
C ALA A 39 11.85 -16.92 14.65
N HIS A 40 10.52 -17.02 14.69
CA HIS A 40 9.82 -18.20 15.17
C HIS A 40 10.07 -19.42 14.27
N GLU A 41 10.21 -19.19 12.97
CA GLU A 41 10.57 -20.23 12.00
C GLU A 41 12.09 -20.34 11.87
N PRO A 42 12.69 -21.54 12.11
CA PRO A 42 14.14 -21.72 12.07
C PRO A 42 14.80 -21.32 10.75
N ALA A 43 14.07 -21.43 9.62
CA ALA A 43 14.57 -21.09 8.30
C ALA A 43 14.73 -19.58 8.07
N ALA A 44 14.01 -18.74 8.82
CA ALA A 44 14.02 -17.28 8.67
C ALA A 44 15.01 -16.58 9.60
N ARG A 45 15.63 -17.31 10.55
CA ARG A 45 16.62 -16.74 11.47
C ARG A 45 17.93 -16.43 10.73
N THR A 46 18.43 -15.22 10.89
CA THR A 46 19.75 -14.83 10.37
C THR A 46 20.65 -14.36 11.51
N VAL A 47 21.94 -14.64 11.37
CA VAL A 47 22.99 -14.20 12.31
C VAL A 47 24.19 -13.72 11.53
N THR A 48 24.62 -12.49 11.84
CA THR A 48 25.92 -11.97 11.43
C THR A 48 26.75 -11.72 12.68
N ALA A 49 27.92 -12.33 12.77
CA ALA A 49 28.87 -12.12 13.86
C ALA A 49 30.13 -11.43 13.35
N GLU A 50 30.68 -10.55 14.18
CA GLU A 50 32.05 -10.06 14.05
C GLU A 50 32.84 -10.54 15.27
N LEU A 51 33.87 -11.33 15.03
CA LEU A 51 34.73 -11.94 16.05
C LEU A 51 36.07 -11.19 16.03
N VAL A 52 36.36 -10.46 17.11
CA VAL A 52 37.61 -9.71 17.27
C VAL A 52 38.47 -10.46 18.28
N THR A 53 39.56 -11.07 17.82
CA THR A 53 40.40 -11.98 18.63
C THR A 53 41.84 -11.50 18.68
N GLN A 54 42.47 -11.61 19.85
CA GLN A 54 43.88 -11.34 20.07
C GLN A 54 44.60 -12.54 20.67
N ALA A 55 45.86 -12.73 20.28
CA ALA A 55 46.72 -13.77 20.81
C ALA A 55 47.19 -13.45 22.24
N GLY A 56 47.21 -14.48 23.08
CA GLY A 56 47.62 -14.39 24.48
C GLY A 56 46.69 -13.52 25.33
N ALA A 57 47.25 -12.93 26.38
CA ALA A 57 46.57 -12.04 27.32
C ALA A 57 46.52 -10.56 26.89
N VAL A 58 46.99 -10.24 25.67
CA VAL A 58 46.98 -8.86 25.18
C VAL A 58 45.53 -8.40 24.98
N SER A 59 45.16 -7.28 25.60
CA SER A 59 43.78 -6.81 25.63
C SER A 59 43.27 -6.38 24.25
N VAL A 60 42.11 -6.90 23.86
CA VAL A 60 41.35 -6.39 22.70
C VAL A 60 40.66 -5.04 23.00
N ALA A 61 40.22 -4.83 24.24
CA ALA A 61 39.48 -3.63 24.61
C ALA A 61 40.39 -2.39 24.76
N ASN A 62 41.68 -2.60 25.01
CA ASN A 62 42.69 -1.55 25.13
C ASN A 62 44.05 -2.05 24.60
N PRO A 63 44.22 -2.17 23.28
CA PRO A 63 45.42 -2.75 22.69
C PRO A 63 46.61 -1.78 22.75
N GLU A 64 47.83 -2.33 22.86
CA GLU A 64 49.05 -1.57 22.61
C GLU A 64 49.12 -1.15 21.12
N ALA A 65 49.87 -0.08 20.81
CA ALA A 65 49.87 0.55 19.48
C ALA A 65 50.26 -0.39 18.31
N ASN A 66 50.95 -1.50 18.58
CA ASN A 66 51.40 -2.51 17.62
C ASN A 66 50.58 -3.82 17.66
N ALA A 67 49.53 -3.88 18.47
CA ALA A 67 48.79 -5.10 18.75
C ALA A 67 47.44 -5.13 18.01
N ALA A 68 47.47 -5.19 16.68
CA ALA A 68 46.25 -5.28 15.87
C ALA A 68 45.56 -6.66 16.05
N PRO A 69 44.25 -6.72 16.38
CA PRO A 69 43.53 -7.98 16.52
C PRO A 69 43.20 -8.61 15.16
N GLU A 70 42.94 -9.93 15.16
CA GLU A 70 42.32 -10.62 14.04
C GLU A 70 40.81 -10.37 14.06
N VAL A 71 40.24 -10.04 12.90
CA VAL A 71 38.79 -9.81 12.75
C VAL A 71 38.22 -10.83 11.77
N VAL A 72 37.28 -11.64 12.23
CA VAL A 72 36.58 -12.65 11.42
C VAL A 72 35.10 -12.33 11.40
N ARG A 73 34.55 -12.17 10.20
CA ARG A 73 33.11 -12.06 9.99
C ARG A 73 32.53 -13.45 9.78
N VAL A 74 31.41 -13.74 10.45
CA VAL A 74 30.66 -14.97 10.29
C VAL A 74 29.23 -14.64 9.88
N GLN A 75 28.69 -15.36 8.90
CA GLN A 75 27.30 -15.22 8.47
C GLN A 75 26.60 -16.58 8.44
N ARG A 76 25.38 -16.64 8.97
CA ARG A 76 24.53 -17.83 8.91
C ARG A 76 23.07 -17.45 8.65
N SER A 77 22.45 -18.11 7.69
CA SER A 77 21.02 -17.99 7.38
C SER A 77 20.35 -19.35 7.58
N GLY A 78 19.26 -19.36 8.34
CA GLY A 78 18.52 -20.57 8.66
C GLY A 78 19.42 -21.65 9.30
N SER A 79 19.23 -22.90 8.90
CA SER A 79 20.04 -24.05 9.35
C SER A 79 21.30 -24.30 8.51
N ALA A 80 21.69 -23.37 7.63
CA ALA A 80 22.88 -23.54 6.80
C ALA A 80 24.17 -23.52 7.64
N ALA A 81 25.25 -24.08 7.08
CA ALA A 81 26.59 -23.94 7.67
C ALA A 81 27.02 -22.46 7.68
N PRO A 82 27.75 -22.00 8.71
CA PRO A 82 28.25 -20.63 8.76
C PRO A 82 29.31 -20.40 7.68
N THR A 83 29.29 -19.21 7.07
CA THR A 83 30.37 -18.75 6.18
C THR A 83 31.30 -17.84 6.97
N LEU A 84 32.60 -18.15 6.95
CA LEU A 84 33.63 -17.39 7.65
C LEU A 84 34.47 -16.57 6.65
N THR A 85 34.75 -15.32 6.99
CA THR A 85 35.61 -14.44 6.19
C THR A 85 36.51 -13.62 7.09
N ARG A 86 37.83 -13.84 7.02
CA ARG A 86 38.81 -13.02 7.72
C ARG A 86 38.90 -11.64 7.08
N GLN A 87 38.53 -10.61 7.84
CA GLN A 87 38.56 -9.20 7.43
C GLN A 87 39.93 -8.55 7.72
N GLN A 88 40.56 -8.95 8.82
CA GLN A 88 41.83 -8.40 9.29
C GLN A 88 42.71 -9.49 9.87
N GLN A 89 44.01 -9.47 9.58
CA GLN A 89 45.01 -10.34 10.21
C GLN A 89 45.49 -9.76 11.55
N SER A 90 45.85 -10.62 12.50
CA SER A 90 46.49 -10.17 13.73
C SER A 90 47.94 -9.76 13.49
N GLY A 91 48.38 -8.71 14.19
CA GLY A 91 49.79 -8.29 14.23
C GLY A 91 50.68 -9.15 15.14
N LEU A 92 50.10 -10.07 15.92
CA LEU A 92 50.81 -10.87 16.92
C LEU A 92 51.09 -12.32 16.47
N VAL A 93 50.72 -12.68 15.25
CA VAL A 93 50.99 -13.99 14.65
C VAL A 93 51.75 -13.83 13.34
N LEU A 94 52.39 -14.91 12.88
CA LEU A 94 53.11 -14.90 11.61
C LEU A 94 52.18 -14.58 10.45
N LEU A 95 52.72 -13.93 9.40
CA LEU A 95 51.96 -13.61 8.20
C LEU A 95 51.30 -14.87 7.62
N GLY A 96 49.98 -14.81 7.43
CA GLY A 96 49.17 -15.93 6.93
C GLY A 96 48.64 -16.87 8.01
N ALA A 97 49.19 -16.85 9.23
CA ALA A 97 48.64 -17.56 10.38
C ALA A 97 47.35 -16.90 10.91
N THR A 98 46.70 -17.57 11.84
CA THR A 98 45.46 -17.17 12.53
C THR A 98 45.65 -17.30 14.03
N VAL A 99 44.93 -16.49 14.80
CA VAL A 99 44.98 -16.49 16.26
C VAL A 99 44.37 -17.79 16.82
N LEU A 100 43.19 -18.17 16.31
CA LEU A 100 42.59 -19.47 16.60
C LEU A 100 42.83 -20.45 15.45
N ALA A 101 42.64 -21.75 15.68
CA ALA A 101 42.79 -22.73 14.61
C ALA A 101 41.72 -22.55 13.52
N TRP A 102 42.16 -22.27 12.30
CA TRP A 102 41.27 -22.02 11.18
C TRP A 102 40.85 -23.30 10.42
N PRO A 103 39.57 -23.47 10.06
CA PRO A 103 38.39 -22.70 10.49
C PRO A 103 37.79 -23.21 11.82
N THR A 104 38.24 -24.36 12.30
CA THR A 104 37.59 -25.19 13.32
C THR A 104 37.28 -24.47 14.63
N ASP A 105 38.24 -23.72 15.17
CA ASP A 105 38.03 -23.03 16.45
C ASP A 105 37.07 -21.84 16.30
N TYR A 106 37.06 -21.17 15.14
CA TYR A 106 36.12 -20.10 14.84
C TYR A 106 34.70 -20.61 14.67
N GLU A 107 34.52 -21.76 14.02
CA GLU A 107 33.22 -22.45 13.91
C GLU A 107 32.72 -22.89 15.29
N THR A 108 33.61 -23.44 16.12
CA THR A 108 33.30 -23.86 17.49
C THR A 108 32.90 -22.66 18.35
N LEU A 109 33.65 -21.56 18.28
CA LEU A 109 33.33 -20.32 18.97
C LEU A 109 31.97 -19.79 18.53
N PHE A 110 31.73 -19.68 17.22
CA PHE A 110 30.45 -19.22 16.70
C PHE A 110 29.28 -20.09 17.17
N GLY A 111 29.44 -21.42 17.20
CA GLY A 111 28.43 -22.34 17.73
C GLY A 111 28.08 -22.07 19.20
N LEU A 112 29.08 -21.77 20.05
CA LEU A 112 28.86 -21.41 21.45
C LEU A 112 28.09 -20.08 21.58
N LEU A 113 28.52 -19.05 20.85
CA LEU A 113 27.92 -17.71 20.89
C LEU A 113 26.48 -17.75 20.36
N ASP A 114 26.26 -18.46 19.26
CA ASP A 114 24.95 -18.58 18.64
C ASP A 114 23.98 -19.44 19.48
N GLY A 115 24.47 -20.49 20.15
CA GLY A 115 23.68 -21.24 21.12
C GLY A 115 23.18 -20.37 22.28
N ALA A 116 24.05 -19.50 22.80
CA ALA A 116 23.66 -18.51 23.81
C ALA A 116 22.65 -17.49 23.25
N ALA A 117 22.84 -17.01 22.02
CA ALA A 117 21.91 -16.10 21.34
C ALA A 117 20.52 -16.74 21.12
N GLN A 118 20.45 -18.02 20.78
CA GLN A 118 19.18 -18.76 20.66
C GLN A 118 18.45 -18.83 22.00
N ALA A 119 19.16 -19.14 23.09
CA ALA A 119 18.59 -19.13 24.43
C ALA A 119 18.08 -17.73 24.82
N TYR A 120 18.79 -16.67 24.40
CA TYR A 120 18.36 -15.28 24.62
C TYR A 120 17.08 -14.95 23.85
N CYS A 121 17.00 -15.27 22.55
CA CYS A 121 15.75 -15.12 21.76
C CYS A 121 14.58 -15.88 22.43
N ALA A 122 14.81 -17.11 22.88
CA ALA A 122 13.77 -17.92 23.53
C ALA A 122 13.29 -17.30 24.87
N ARG A 123 14.18 -16.63 25.60
CA ARG A 123 13.85 -15.95 26.86
C ARG A 123 13.08 -14.64 26.66
N PHE A 124 13.26 -13.99 25.51
CA PHE A 124 12.67 -12.70 25.15
C PHE A 124 11.94 -12.81 23.79
N PRO A 125 10.83 -13.56 23.72
CA PRO A 125 10.16 -13.87 22.45
C PRO A 125 9.61 -12.63 21.73
N ASP A 126 9.36 -11.54 22.45
CA ASP A 126 8.83 -10.29 21.87
C ASP A 126 9.89 -9.47 21.11
N LYS A 127 11.18 -9.86 21.17
CA LYS A 127 12.25 -9.16 20.47
C LYS A 127 12.51 -9.82 19.12
N ALA A 128 12.14 -9.13 18.04
CA ALA A 128 12.39 -9.59 16.67
C ALA A 128 13.85 -9.43 16.25
N ASP A 129 14.53 -8.37 16.69
CA ASP A 129 15.93 -8.10 16.37
C ASP A 129 16.75 -7.83 17.64
N LEU A 130 17.96 -8.39 17.69
CA LEU A 130 18.89 -8.26 18.80
C LEU A 130 20.27 -7.89 18.30
N THR A 131 21.02 -7.15 19.12
CA THR A 131 22.48 -7.14 19.05
C THR A 131 23.04 -7.58 20.39
N LEU A 132 23.84 -8.65 20.39
CA LEU A 132 24.49 -9.19 21.57
C LEU A 132 26.00 -8.99 21.48
N ASP A 133 26.59 -8.54 22.58
CA ASP A 133 28.02 -8.36 22.77
C ASP A 133 28.53 -9.44 23.73
N PHE A 134 29.63 -10.07 23.37
CA PHE A 134 30.21 -11.18 24.10
C PHE A 134 31.67 -10.92 24.41
N GLU A 135 32.12 -11.36 25.58
CA GLU A 135 33.54 -11.51 25.89
C GLU A 135 33.87 -13.00 25.98
N TYR A 136 34.98 -13.42 25.36
CA TYR A 136 35.43 -14.81 25.38
C TYR A 136 36.94 -14.94 25.51
N LYS A 137 37.38 -16.16 25.87
CA LYS A 137 38.80 -16.56 25.95
C LYS A 137 38.99 -17.98 25.42
N GLN A 138 40.19 -18.26 24.89
CA GLN A 138 40.71 -19.61 24.73
C GLN A 138 41.82 -19.83 25.75
N ILE A 139 41.72 -20.92 26.53
CA ILE A 139 42.73 -21.25 27.55
C ILE A 139 43.73 -22.30 27.07
N ALA A 140 44.79 -22.56 27.85
CA ALA A 140 45.89 -23.48 27.53
C ALA A 140 45.44 -24.86 27.02
N SER A 141 44.30 -25.37 27.49
CA SER A 141 43.70 -26.64 27.05
C SER A 141 43.04 -26.58 25.66
N GLY A 142 43.07 -25.44 24.97
CA GLY A 142 42.33 -25.18 23.73
C GLY A 142 40.83 -24.89 23.93
N ARG A 143 40.34 -24.91 25.19
CA ARG A 143 38.92 -24.72 25.51
C ARG A 143 38.52 -23.25 25.33
N LEU A 144 37.43 -23.03 24.60
CA LEU A 144 36.76 -21.73 24.46
C LEU A 144 35.78 -21.51 25.62
N VAL A 145 35.80 -20.31 26.19
CA VAL A 145 34.96 -19.92 27.33
C VAL A 145 34.35 -18.55 27.05
N VAL A 146 33.02 -18.46 27.12
CA VAL A 146 32.30 -17.19 27.13
C VAL A 146 32.26 -16.68 28.57
N LYS A 147 32.75 -15.46 28.80
CA LYS A 147 32.81 -14.84 30.12
C LYS A 147 31.61 -13.96 30.41
N GLN A 148 31.18 -13.22 29.41
CA GLN A 148 30.12 -12.25 29.53
C GLN A 148 29.30 -12.23 28.25
N ILE A 149 28.00 -12.00 28.41
CA ILE A 149 27.06 -11.68 27.36
C ILE A 149 26.26 -10.47 27.83
N ARG A 150 26.07 -9.49 26.96
CA ARG A 150 25.17 -8.36 27.20
C ARG A 150 24.46 -7.98 25.92
N GLU A 151 23.22 -7.52 26.05
CA GLU A 151 22.54 -6.88 24.93
C GLU A 151 23.07 -5.46 24.74
N ILE A 152 23.30 -5.07 23.48
CA ILE A 152 23.55 -3.68 23.11
C ILE A 152 22.18 -3.03 22.85
N PRO A 153 21.74 -2.06 23.69
CA PRO A 153 20.49 -1.36 23.47
C PRO A 153 20.46 -0.73 22.08
N GLN A 154 19.44 -1.06 21.29
CA GLN A 154 19.18 -0.36 20.04
C GLN A 154 18.45 0.94 20.34
N ALA A 155 18.81 2.02 19.64
CA ALA A 155 17.98 3.21 19.67
C ALA A 155 16.57 2.84 19.18
N PRO A 156 15.49 3.32 19.83
CA PRO A 156 14.15 3.14 19.28
C PRO A 156 14.14 3.72 17.87
N LYS A 157 13.55 2.98 16.90
CA LYS A 157 13.27 3.56 15.59
C LYS A 157 12.45 4.83 15.83
N ALA A 158 12.88 5.97 15.30
CA ALA A 158 12.10 7.18 15.37
C ALA A 158 10.76 6.92 14.67
N ALA A 159 9.65 7.26 15.32
CA ALA A 159 8.35 7.20 14.67
C ALA A 159 8.34 8.18 13.49
N PRO A 160 7.74 7.82 12.33
CA PRO A 160 7.62 8.74 11.21
C PRO A 160 6.82 9.98 11.63
N LEU A 161 7.26 11.15 11.20
CA LEU A 161 6.46 12.36 11.38
C LEU A 161 5.43 12.43 10.25
N VAL A 162 4.19 12.02 10.55
CA VAL A 162 3.10 12.05 9.56
C VAL A 162 2.51 13.45 9.45
N VAL A 163 2.35 13.92 8.22
CA VAL A 163 1.67 15.15 7.84
C VAL A 163 0.37 14.78 7.13
N ASN A 164 -0.76 15.10 7.78
CA ASN A 164 -2.10 14.93 7.21
C ASN A 164 -2.46 16.17 6.38
N ASP A 165 -1.83 16.30 5.21
CA ASP A 165 -1.98 17.42 4.28
C ASP A 165 -3.15 17.25 3.29
N VAL A 166 -3.94 16.18 3.43
CA VAL A 166 -5.12 15.89 2.62
C VAL A 166 -6.38 16.04 3.45
N GLU A 167 -7.25 16.98 3.10
CA GLU A 167 -8.52 17.19 3.80
C GLU A 167 -9.58 16.16 3.40
N GLN A 168 -9.74 15.94 2.09
CA GLN A 168 -10.77 15.10 1.53
C GLN A 168 -10.28 14.37 0.28
N VAL A 169 -10.65 13.10 0.15
CA VAL A 169 -10.31 12.21 -0.95
C VAL A 169 -11.58 11.63 -1.54
N VAL A 170 -11.67 11.53 -2.86
CA VAL A 170 -12.83 10.98 -3.58
C VAL A 170 -12.40 9.96 -4.63
N VAL A 171 -13.34 9.13 -5.09
CA VAL A 171 -13.08 8.22 -6.23
C VAL A 171 -12.69 9.02 -7.47
N LEU A 172 -11.50 8.73 -8.01
CA LEU A 172 -11.02 9.28 -9.26
C LEU A 172 -11.80 8.67 -10.43
N GLN A 173 -12.64 9.47 -11.06
CA GLN A 173 -13.43 9.05 -12.20
C GLN A 173 -12.63 9.25 -13.50
N TYR A 174 -11.94 8.18 -13.88
CA TYR A 174 -10.94 8.12 -14.93
C TYR A 174 -10.84 6.67 -15.46
N SER A 175 -10.25 6.47 -16.65
CA SER A 175 -9.91 5.11 -17.15
C SER A 175 -8.43 4.86 -17.07
N HIS A 176 -8.03 3.97 -16.16
CA HIS A 176 -6.65 3.51 -16.11
C HIS A 176 -6.48 2.26 -16.97
N THR A 177 -6.34 2.44 -18.28
CA THR A 177 -5.74 1.41 -19.10
C THR A 177 -4.26 1.77 -19.21
N PHE A 178 -3.40 1.17 -18.38
CA PHE A 178 -1.97 1.02 -18.65
C PHE A 178 -1.65 -0.42 -18.27
N GLN A 179 -1.77 -1.33 -19.24
CA GLN A 179 -1.67 -2.80 -19.05
C GLN A 179 -0.24 -3.30 -18.79
N ALA A 180 0.75 -2.40 -18.70
CA ALA A 180 2.09 -2.78 -18.31
C ALA A 180 2.15 -2.87 -16.78
N GLN A 181 2.02 -4.10 -16.25
CA GLN A 181 2.15 -4.53 -14.84
C GLN A 181 0.82 -4.67 -14.05
N GLY A 182 -0.04 -5.64 -14.42
CA GLY A 182 -0.99 -6.26 -13.48
C GLY A 182 -2.16 -5.38 -13.01
N THR A 183 -2.67 -4.51 -13.88
CA THR A 183 -3.55 -3.39 -13.57
C THR A 183 -4.97 -3.77 -13.10
N LEU A 184 -5.50 -2.94 -12.20
CA LEU A 184 -6.85 -2.96 -11.63
C LEU A 184 -7.93 -2.83 -12.72
N PRO A 185 -8.98 -3.67 -12.75
CA PRO A 185 -10.12 -3.54 -13.64
C PRO A 185 -11.04 -2.38 -13.19
N ILE A 186 -10.60 -1.14 -13.41
CA ILE A 186 -11.40 0.07 -13.21
C ILE A 186 -12.39 0.20 -14.39
N ASP A 187 -13.68 0.40 -14.08
CA ASP A 187 -14.71 0.73 -15.08
C ASP A 187 -15.82 1.58 -14.48
N LEU A 188 -16.76 2.02 -15.32
CA LEU A 188 -17.91 2.85 -14.98
C LEU A 188 -18.71 2.28 -13.82
N PHE A 189 -18.85 0.95 -13.74
CA PHE A 189 -19.61 0.29 -12.67
C PHE A 189 -18.81 0.17 -11.37
N ALA A 190 -17.49 -0.06 -11.42
CA ALA A 190 -16.63 0.04 -10.24
C ALA A 190 -16.65 1.47 -9.70
N ASN A 191 -16.40 2.46 -10.57
CA ASN A 191 -16.45 3.88 -10.22
C ASN A 191 -17.79 4.25 -9.60
N HIS A 192 -18.91 3.75 -10.14
CA HIS A 192 -20.25 4.02 -9.61
C HIS A 192 -20.54 3.28 -8.29
N ARG A 193 -20.24 1.99 -8.19
CA ARG A 193 -20.54 1.19 -6.98
C ARG A 193 -19.68 1.57 -5.79
N LEU A 194 -18.41 1.90 -6.02
CA LEU A 194 -17.44 2.22 -4.98
C LEU A 194 -17.36 3.72 -4.66
N LYS A 195 -18.26 4.53 -5.22
CA LYS A 195 -18.33 5.96 -4.91
C LYS A 195 -18.30 6.20 -3.42
N SER A 196 -17.32 7.00 -3.05
CA SER A 196 -17.02 7.31 -1.68
C SER A 196 -16.22 8.60 -1.59
N ALA A 197 -16.48 9.33 -0.51
CA ALA A 197 -15.79 10.53 -0.12
C ALA A 197 -15.25 10.32 1.30
N TRP A 198 -13.95 10.50 1.45
CA TRP A 198 -13.19 10.15 2.65
C TRP A 198 -12.51 11.38 3.21
N ARG A 199 -12.49 11.51 4.53
CA ARG A 199 -11.55 12.35 5.28
C ARG A 199 -10.63 11.43 6.05
N PHE A 200 -9.33 11.62 5.89
CA PHE A 200 -8.32 10.76 6.48
C PHE A 200 -7.54 11.49 7.56
N GLN A 201 -7.28 10.79 8.65
CA GLN A 201 -6.28 11.17 9.63
C GLN A 201 -5.41 9.96 9.93
N MET A 202 -4.18 9.99 9.44
CA MET A 202 -3.18 8.99 9.71
C MET A 202 -2.42 9.33 10.99
N SER A 203 -2.31 8.33 11.87
CA SER A 203 -1.59 8.41 13.14
C SER A 203 -0.07 8.42 12.92
N PRO A 204 0.68 9.37 13.50
CA PRO A 204 2.14 9.39 13.37
C PRO A 204 2.84 8.28 14.17
N LEU A 205 2.15 7.63 15.12
CA LEU A 205 2.78 6.64 16.00
C LEU A 205 2.81 5.24 15.38
N ASP A 206 1.72 4.85 14.71
CA ASP A 206 1.49 3.48 14.26
C ASP A 206 0.90 3.40 12.86
N LEU A 207 0.87 4.54 12.15
CA LEU A 207 0.35 4.71 10.80
C LEU A 207 -1.11 4.32 10.63
N ASP A 208 -1.90 4.09 11.70
CA ASP A 208 -3.32 3.75 11.58
C ASP A 208 -4.15 4.89 10.98
N LEU A 209 -5.24 4.56 10.30
CA LEU A 209 -6.13 5.51 9.67
C LEU A 209 -7.43 5.66 10.45
N VAL A 210 -7.68 6.88 10.92
CA VAL A 210 -9.02 7.31 11.35
C VAL A 210 -9.71 7.93 10.15
N VAL A 211 -10.91 7.45 9.86
CA VAL A 211 -11.69 7.88 8.70
C VAL A 211 -13.01 8.50 9.11
N GLU A 212 -13.46 9.44 8.31
CA GLU A 212 -14.87 9.75 8.10
C GLU A 212 -15.17 9.48 6.63
N VAL A 213 -16.08 8.55 6.35
CA VAL A 213 -16.41 8.16 4.99
C VAL A 213 -17.90 8.28 4.75
N THR A 214 -18.26 8.92 3.64
CA THR A 214 -19.59 8.83 3.05
C THR A 214 -19.49 7.99 1.78
N TYR A 215 -20.24 6.89 1.68
CA TYR A 215 -20.10 5.91 0.61
C TYR A 215 -21.44 5.34 0.16
N ARG A 216 -21.45 4.78 -1.04
CA ARG A 216 -22.61 4.08 -1.60
C ARG A 216 -22.65 2.61 -1.16
N GLU A 217 -23.82 2.15 -0.74
CA GLU A 217 -24.11 0.73 -0.52
C GLU A 217 -25.47 0.38 -1.15
N GLY A 218 -25.43 -0.24 -2.33
CA GLY A 218 -26.61 -0.39 -3.17
C GLY A 218 -27.17 1.00 -3.50
N ASP A 219 -28.46 1.20 -3.26
CA ASP A 219 -29.17 2.45 -3.60
C ASP A 219 -29.20 3.45 -2.43
N VAL A 220 -28.37 3.24 -1.40
CA VAL A 220 -28.33 4.06 -0.18
C VAL A 220 -26.94 4.66 0.01
N ILE A 221 -26.91 5.92 0.45
CA ILE A 221 -25.69 6.60 0.88
C ILE A 221 -25.56 6.45 2.41
N LYS A 222 -24.41 5.98 2.86
CA LYS A 222 -24.11 5.76 4.29
C LYS A 222 -22.90 6.59 4.70
N THR A 223 -22.82 6.88 6.01
CA THR A 223 -21.65 7.50 6.63
C THR A 223 -21.10 6.59 7.72
N ALA A 224 -19.79 6.51 7.84
CA ALA A 224 -19.10 5.82 8.93
C ALA A 224 -17.89 6.63 9.40
N THR A 225 -17.61 6.59 10.70
CA THR A 225 -16.49 7.32 11.31
C THR A 225 -15.78 6.45 12.32
N GLY A 226 -14.44 6.52 12.36
CA GLY A 226 -13.61 5.84 13.35
C GLY A 226 -12.32 5.28 12.76
N PRO A 227 -11.48 4.63 13.60
CA PRO A 227 -10.28 3.96 13.14
C PRO A 227 -10.62 2.74 12.27
N ILE A 228 -9.97 2.58 11.12
CA ILE A 228 -10.17 1.43 10.22
C ILE A 228 -9.92 0.12 10.96
N ARG A 229 -8.93 0.07 11.87
CA ARG A 229 -8.63 -1.12 12.68
C ARG A 229 -9.75 -1.54 13.64
N SER A 230 -10.75 -0.69 13.89
CA SER A 230 -11.93 -1.09 14.67
C SER A 230 -13.01 -1.79 13.84
N LEU A 231 -12.87 -1.82 12.51
CA LEU A 231 -13.85 -2.44 11.63
C LEU A 231 -13.80 -3.98 11.74
N PRO A 232 -14.91 -4.68 11.44
CA PRO A 232 -14.95 -6.13 11.54
C PRO A 232 -13.89 -6.80 10.67
N GLU A 233 -13.18 -7.78 11.25
CA GLU A 233 -12.10 -8.52 10.57
C GLU A 233 -10.98 -7.61 10.03
N ALA A 234 -10.77 -6.43 10.64
CA ALA A 234 -9.74 -5.51 10.21
C ALA A 234 -8.33 -6.12 10.34
N GLN A 235 -7.55 -6.01 9.28
CA GLN A 235 -6.14 -6.33 9.23
C GLN A 235 -5.36 -5.10 8.80
N PHE A 236 -4.15 -4.99 9.32
CA PHE A 236 -3.24 -3.89 9.05
C PHE A 236 -1.85 -4.46 8.78
N LYS A 237 -1.18 -3.92 7.76
CA LYS A 237 0.18 -4.28 7.42
C LYS A 237 0.93 -3.05 6.90
N VAL A 238 2.13 -2.84 7.41
CA VAL A 238 3.13 -1.97 6.76
C VAL A 238 4.06 -2.89 5.98
N GLU A 239 4.35 -2.52 4.74
CA GLU A 239 5.42 -3.10 3.94
C GLU A 239 6.38 -1.97 3.53
N HIS A 240 7.51 -2.31 2.93
CA HIS A 240 8.56 -1.39 2.52
C HIS A 240 8.04 -0.06 1.95
N ASP A 241 7.12 -0.06 0.99
CA ASP A 241 6.65 1.14 0.30
C ASP A 241 5.14 1.40 0.49
N ARG A 242 4.46 0.69 1.39
CA ARG A 242 2.99 0.76 1.47
C ARG A 242 2.41 0.47 2.84
N VAL A 243 1.24 1.07 3.07
CA VAL A 243 0.36 0.74 4.19
C VAL A 243 -0.90 0.09 3.62
N VAL A 244 -1.20 -1.12 4.07
CA VAL A 244 -2.33 -1.92 3.61
C VAL A 244 -3.31 -2.15 4.76
N TYR A 245 -4.56 -1.79 4.50
CA TYR A 245 -5.69 -2.11 5.36
C TYR A 245 -6.59 -3.10 4.65
N SER A 246 -7.17 -4.05 5.38
CA SER A 246 -8.31 -4.82 4.90
C SER A 246 -9.35 -4.96 6.00
N TRP A 247 -10.63 -5.04 5.64
CA TRP A 247 -11.71 -5.24 6.60
C TRP A 247 -12.95 -5.81 5.89
N ARG A 248 -13.99 -6.12 6.67
CA ARG A 248 -15.28 -6.58 6.15
C ARG A 248 -16.33 -5.47 6.19
N TRP A 249 -17.11 -5.37 5.12
CA TRP A 249 -18.40 -4.67 5.07
C TRP A 249 -19.53 -5.61 4.66
N GLY A 250 -20.76 -5.28 5.06
CA GLY A 250 -21.95 -6.06 4.74
C GLY A 250 -21.98 -7.45 5.39
N GLU A 251 -23.11 -8.15 5.22
CA GLU A 251 -23.36 -9.50 5.74
C GLU A 251 -24.05 -10.38 4.69
N GLY A 252 -24.01 -11.70 4.88
CA GLY A 252 -24.62 -12.66 3.95
C GLY A 252 -24.13 -12.47 2.50
N GLU A 253 -25.06 -12.35 1.56
CA GLU A 253 -24.76 -12.15 0.13
C GLU A 253 -24.19 -10.76 -0.20
N THR A 254 -24.45 -9.76 0.66
CA THR A 254 -23.90 -8.39 0.54
C THR A 254 -22.51 -8.26 1.16
N ARG A 255 -22.00 -9.35 1.77
CA ARG A 255 -20.67 -9.37 2.36
C ARG A 255 -19.62 -9.06 1.30
N ARG A 256 -18.72 -8.17 1.67
CA ARG A 256 -17.57 -7.77 0.87
C ARG A 256 -16.33 -7.59 1.75
N THR A 257 -15.19 -8.00 1.21
CA THR A 257 -13.88 -7.71 1.80
C THR A 257 -13.34 -6.48 1.10
N VAL A 258 -13.07 -5.43 1.87
CA VAL A 258 -12.54 -4.17 1.38
C VAL A 258 -11.06 -4.12 1.71
N ARG A 259 -10.26 -3.56 0.80
CA ARG A 259 -8.84 -3.33 0.98
C ARG A 259 -8.50 -1.90 0.55
N MET A 260 -7.80 -1.17 1.42
CA MET A 260 -7.20 0.12 1.11
C MET A 260 -5.69 -0.08 1.01
N ASN A 261 -5.10 0.32 -0.11
CA ASN A 261 -3.66 0.31 -0.33
C ASN A 261 -3.17 1.76 -0.46
N LEU A 262 -2.25 2.17 0.41
CA LEU A 262 -1.56 3.45 0.35
C LEU A 262 -0.11 3.19 -0.03
N ALA A 263 0.22 3.38 -1.30
CA ALA A 263 1.58 3.17 -1.81
C ALA A 263 2.34 4.50 -1.88
N PHE A 264 3.50 4.57 -1.23
CA PHE A 264 4.35 5.76 -1.13
C PHE A 264 5.57 5.62 -2.04
N PRO A 265 6.13 6.73 -2.54
CA PRO A 265 7.32 6.70 -3.40
C PRO A 265 8.64 6.48 -2.63
N TYR A 266 8.58 6.11 -1.35
CA TYR A 266 9.71 5.94 -0.46
C TYR A 266 9.52 4.80 0.55
N ASP A 267 10.63 4.33 1.10
CA ASP A 267 10.68 3.28 2.12
C ASP A 267 10.11 3.78 3.46
N LEU A 268 9.07 3.11 3.97
CA LEU A 268 8.41 3.31 5.25
C LEU A 268 9.06 2.53 6.41
N GLU A 269 9.97 1.60 6.14
CA GLU A 269 10.64 0.76 7.14
C GLU A 269 12.11 1.15 7.41
N GLY A 270 12.64 2.06 6.59
CA GLY A 270 14.03 2.53 6.59
C GLY A 270 14.46 3.25 7.89
N ALA A 271 15.78 3.27 8.15
CA ALA A 271 16.34 3.86 9.38
C ALA A 271 16.26 5.40 9.45
N ASN A 272 16.03 6.07 8.31
CA ASN A 272 15.97 7.52 8.17
C ASN A 272 14.64 7.91 7.52
N LEU A 273 13.51 7.62 8.16
CA LEU A 273 12.20 8.04 7.67
C LEU A 273 12.06 9.56 7.79
N PRO A 274 12.05 10.32 6.68
CA PRO A 274 11.65 11.71 6.75
C PRO A 274 10.13 11.80 6.89
N LEU A 275 9.63 13.04 7.00
CA LEU A 275 8.20 13.38 6.99
C LEU A 275 7.40 12.53 6.00
N VAL A 276 6.31 11.90 6.46
CA VAL A 276 5.39 11.13 5.62
C VAL A 276 4.19 12.02 5.32
N PHE A 277 4.03 12.45 4.06
CA PHE A 277 2.87 13.22 3.64
C PHE A 277 1.81 12.28 3.09
N LEU A 278 0.57 12.39 3.60
CA LEU A 278 -0.51 11.55 3.11
C LEU A 278 -0.80 11.81 1.62
N SER A 279 -0.56 13.04 1.15
CA SER A 279 -0.72 13.38 -0.26
C SER A 279 0.28 12.70 -1.19
N ASP A 280 1.40 12.17 -0.70
CA ASP A 280 2.35 11.41 -1.51
C ASP A 280 1.83 10.02 -1.87
N ALA A 281 0.83 9.51 -1.14
CA ALA A 281 0.31 8.16 -1.34
C ALA A 281 -0.52 8.06 -2.62
N LEU A 282 -0.24 7.04 -3.43
CA LEU A 282 -1.23 6.48 -4.35
C LEU A 282 -2.23 5.67 -3.54
N MET A 283 -3.51 6.03 -3.64
CA MET A 283 -4.59 5.45 -2.86
C MET A 283 -5.47 4.57 -3.73
N GLU A 284 -5.48 3.27 -3.43
CA GLU A 284 -6.30 2.29 -4.15
C GLU A 284 -7.31 1.66 -3.20
N LEU A 285 -8.57 1.57 -3.63
CA LEU A 285 -9.63 0.89 -2.91
C LEU A 285 -10.10 -0.32 -3.74
N SER A 286 -9.88 -1.51 -3.19
CA SER A 286 -10.31 -2.77 -3.79
C SER A 286 -11.42 -3.39 -2.97
N VAL A 287 -12.42 -3.97 -3.63
CA VAL A 287 -13.53 -4.67 -3.00
C VAL A 287 -13.71 -6.03 -3.64
N LYS A 288 -13.62 -7.09 -2.83
CA LYS A 288 -13.98 -8.46 -3.21
C LYS A 288 -15.38 -8.80 -2.68
N TYR A 289 -16.27 -9.15 -3.59
CA TYR A 289 -17.66 -9.52 -3.31
C TYR A 289 -17.83 -11.02 -3.14
N VAL A 290 -18.76 -11.43 -2.26
CA VAL A 290 -19.22 -12.81 -2.20
C VAL A 290 -20.10 -13.14 -3.41
N ALA A 291 -21.05 -12.26 -3.75
CA ALA A 291 -21.90 -12.40 -4.94
C ALA A 291 -21.28 -11.71 -6.17
N PRO A 292 -21.24 -12.35 -7.34
CA PRO A 292 -20.76 -11.72 -8.57
C PRO A 292 -21.56 -10.46 -8.91
N GLN A 293 -20.84 -9.40 -9.27
CA GLN A 293 -21.40 -8.12 -9.64
C GLN A 293 -21.45 -7.98 -11.17
N LYS A 294 -22.59 -7.54 -11.69
CA LYS A 294 -22.76 -7.25 -13.12
C LYS A 294 -22.01 -5.98 -13.51
N TYR A 295 -21.36 -5.98 -14.66
CA TYR A 295 -20.77 -4.78 -15.23
C TYR A 295 -20.81 -4.85 -16.76
N LEU A 296 -20.68 -3.69 -17.39
CA LEU A 296 -20.45 -3.59 -18.82
C LEU A 296 -18.95 -3.38 -19.02
N PRO A 297 -18.25 -4.24 -19.77
CA PRO A 297 -16.82 -4.08 -19.96
C PRO A 297 -16.54 -2.78 -20.70
N GLY A 298 -15.73 -1.94 -20.05
CA GLY A 298 -15.15 -0.75 -20.66
C GLY A 298 -14.15 -1.14 -21.76
N PRO A 299 -13.86 -0.24 -22.70
CA PRO A 299 -12.93 -0.55 -23.77
C PRO A 299 -11.51 -0.63 -23.21
N GLY A 300 -10.79 -1.72 -23.52
CA GLY A 300 -9.35 -1.77 -23.28
C GLY A 300 -8.61 -0.66 -24.04
N TRP A 301 -7.27 -0.62 -23.92
CA TRP A 301 -6.37 0.35 -24.57
C TRP A 301 -6.71 0.69 -26.05
N TRP A 302 -7.19 -0.30 -26.80
CA TRP A 302 -7.61 -0.21 -28.20
C TRP A 302 -9.00 -0.85 -28.45
N GLY A 303 -9.79 -1.04 -27.39
CA GLY A 303 -11.07 -1.76 -27.45
C GLY A 303 -12.18 -0.93 -28.12
N PRO A 304 -13.23 -1.58 -28.66
CA PRO A 304 -14.45 -0.88 -29.07
C PRO A 304 -15.14 -0.26 -27.85
N PRO A 305 -15.99 0.80 -28.02
CA PRO A 305 -16.77 1.44 -26.95
C PRO A 305 -17.48 0.45 -26.03
N LEU A 306 -17.93 0.92 -24.85
CA LEU A 306 -18.67 0.13 -23.85
C LEU A 306 -19.47 -1.03 -24.46
N GLY A 307 -19.14 -2.25 -24.04
CA GLY A 307 -19.91 -3.43 -24.44
C GLY A 307 -21.32 -3.35 -23.86
N TRP A 308 -22.35 -3.62 -24.67
CA TRP A 308 -23.75 -3.67 -24.20
C TRP A 308 -24.18 -5.05 -23.68
N GLU A 309 -23.21 -5.94 -23.45
CA GLU A 309 -23.43 -7.27 -22.90
C GLU A 309 -23.01 -7.31 -21.44
N TRP A 310 -23.81 -7.99 -20.61
CA TRP A 310 -23.49 -8.14 -19.20
C TRP A 310 -22.34 -9.12 -18.99
N HIS A 311 -21.32 -8.65 -18.30
CA HIS A 311 -20.29 -9.49 -17.70
C HIS A 311 -20.47 -9.52 -16.19
N THR A 312 -19.81 -10.47 -15.54
CA THR A 312 -19.78 -10.55 -14.08
C THR A 312 -18.36 -10.66 -13.56
N ARG A 313 -18.10 -10.05 -12.40
CA ARG A 313 -16.84 -10.16 -11.68
C ARG A 313 -17.08 -10.17 -10.18
N THR A 314 -16.11 -10.67 -9.43
CA THR A 314 -16.18 -10.69 -7.96
C THR A 314 -15.29 -9.64 -7.33
N ASN A 315 -14.60 -8.80 -8.11
CA ASN A 315 -13.74 -7.74 -7.58
C ASN A 315 -14.02 -6.45 -8.33
N ASP A 316 -14.07 -5.33 -7.60
CA ASP A 316 -14.00 -3.98 -8.14
C ASP A 316 -12.79 -3.29 -7.55
N ASP A 317 -12.20 -2.39 -8.33
CA ASP A 317 -11.06 -1.60 -7.92
C ASP A 317 -11.26 -0.15 -8.40
N VAL A 318 -10.91 0.81 -7.55
CA VAL A 318 -10.92 2.24 -7.89
C VAL A 318 -9.70 2.93 -7.31
N LEU A 319 -9.29 4.02 -7.97
CA LEU A 319 -8.32 4.95 -7.42
C LEU A 319 -9.04 6.04 -6.64
N LEU A 320 -8.39 6.54 -5.62
CA LEU A 320 -8.84 7.70 -4.87
C LEU A 320 -7.85 8.86 -5.05
N GLU A 321 -8.37 10.08 -5.22
CA GLU A 321 -7.56 11.30 -5.39
C GLU A 321 -8.03 12.38 -4.42
N PRO A 322 -7.10 13.16 -3.83
CA PRO A 322 -7.43 14.40 -3.12
C PRO A 322 -8.31 15.35 -3.94
N LEU A 323 -9.40 15.80 -3.32
CA LEU A 323 -10.41 16.63 -3.97
C LEU A 323 -9.85 18.01 -4.40
N ASP A 324 -8.93 18.56 -3.63
CA ASP A 324 -8.28 19.84 -3.91
C ASP A 324 -7.43 19.77 -5.18
N ARG A 325 -6.79 18.64 -5.47
CA ARG A 325 -6.06 18.41 -6.72
C ARG A 325 -6.99 18.40 -7.91
N LEU A 326 -8.11 17.67 -7.82
CA LEU A 326 -9.12 17.61 -8.88
C LEU A 326 -9.72 18.97 -9.22
N GLN A 327 -9.73 19.92 -8.28
CA GLN A 327 -10.31 21.24 -8.47
C GLN A 327 -9.32 22.30 -8.99
N GLN A 328 -8.04 21.95 -9.16
CA GLN A 328 -7.02 22.89 -9.65
C GLN A 328 -6.93 22.86 -11.18
N GLY A 329 -7.10 24.03 -11.81
CA GLY A 329 -6.87 24.17 -13.26
C GLY A 329 -7.87 23.41 -14.14
N THR A 330 -9.14 23.37 -13.72
CA THR A 330 -10.18 22.60 -14.41
C THR A 330 -10.66 23.24 -15.72
N HIS A 331 -11.15 22.41 -16.65
CA HIS A 331 -11.73 22.85 -17.93
C HIS A 331 -13.22 22.48 -18.02
N ALA A 332 -14.06 23.45 -18.40
CA ALA A 332 -15.48 23.19 -18.59
C ALA A 332 -15.75 22.36 -19.85
N ALA A 333 -16.72 21.45 -19.75
CA ALA A 333 -17.23 20.65 -20.86
C ALA A 333 -18.72 20.36 -20.65
N SER A 334 -19.38 19.94 -21.73
CA SER A 334 -20.79 19.56 -21.69
C SER A 334 -21.10 18.43 -22.66
N LEU A 335 -22.02 17.56 -22.22
CA LEU A 335 -22.68 16.53 -23.03
C LEU A 335 -24.10 17.06 -23.35
N SER A 336 -24.52 16.93 -24.61
CA SER A 336 -25.89 17.22 -25.02
C SER A 336 -26.37 16.18 -26.02
N LEU A 337 -27.37 15.39 -25.62
CA LEU A 337 -27.90 14.28 -26.40
C LEU A 337 -29.43 14.29 -26.39
N THR A 338 -30.03 13.87 -27.51
CA THR A 338 -31.48 13.70 -27.61
C THR A 338 -31.79 12.35 -28.28
N VAL A 339 -32.66 11.56 -27.65
CA VAL A 339 -33.14 10.26 -28.15
C VAL A 339 -34.66 10.23 -27.99
N GLY A 340 -35.37 10.30 -29.12
CA GLY A 340 -36.83 10.44 -29.10
C GLY A 340 -37.27 11.70 -28.32
N PRO A 341 -38.21 11.59 -27.36
CA PRO A 341 -38.63 12.70 -26.52
C PRO A 341 -37.62 13.06 -25.42
N VAL A 342 -36.63 12.19 -25.15
CA VAL A 342 -35.71 12.35 -24.03
C VAL A 342 -34.51 13.20 -24.45
N SER A 343 -34.21 14.24 -23.67
CA SER A 343 -32.99 15.05 -23.82
C SER A 343 -32.17 14.99 -22.54
N ILE A 344 -30.86 14.80 -22.68
CA ILE A 344 -29.88 14.75 -21.59
C ILE A 344 -28.86 15.85 -21.84
N VAL A 345 -28.75 16.79 -20.92
CA VAL A 345 -27.73 17.84 -20.94
C VAL A 345 -26.95 17.77 -19.64
N SER A 346 -25.64 17.55 -19.72
CA SER A 346 -24.76 17.48 -18.56
C SER A 346 -23.65 18.51 -18.69
N ASP A 347 -23.53 19.39 -17.71
CA ASP A 347 -22.41 20.32 -17.57
C ASP A 347 -21.47 19.80 -16.48
N TYR A 348 -20.18 19.75 -16.78
CA TYR A 348 -19.17 19.23 -15.87
C TYR A 348 -17.81 19.89 -16.12
N ASP A 349 -16.86 19.64 -15.23
CA ASP A 349 -15.48 20.11 -15.35
C ASP A 349 -14.53 18.92 -15.40
N TYR A 350 -13.48 19.04 -16.22
CA TYR A 350 -12.37 18.12 -16.32
C TYR A 350 -11.14 18.63 -15.59
N TRP A 351 -10.33 17.69 -15.10
CA TRP A 351 -9.00 17.94 -14.58
C TRP A 351 -7.96 17.23 -15.45
N LYS A 352 -6.92 17.96 -15.86
CA LYS A 352 -5.80 17.40 -16.61
C LYS A 352 -4.80 16.78 -15.65
N LEU A 353 -4.42 15.53 -15.91
CA LEU A 353 -3.36 14.80 -15.20
C LEU A 353 -1.94 15.37 -15.45
N LEU A 354 -1.80 16.60 -15.98
CA LEU A 354 -0.51 17.19 -16.32
C LEU A 354 0.27 17.59 -15.06
N GLY A 355 1.40 16.93 -14.85
CA GLY A 355 2.46 17.44 -13.96
C GLY A 355 2.13 17.46 -12.47
N SER A 356 1.08 16.76 -12.02
CA SER A 356 0.97 16.39 -10.61
C SER A 356 2.14 15.43 -10.31
N GLY A 357 2.73 15.49 -9.12
CA GLY A 357 3.75 14.52 -8.68
C GLY A 357 3.26 13.06 -8.61
N SER A 358 2.11 12.77 -9.23
CA SER A 358 1.58 11.45 -9.46
C SER A 358 2.46 10.69 -10.46
N MET A 359 2.67 9.40 -10.20
CA MET A 359 3.41 8.49 -11.06
C MET A 359 2.81 8.35 -12.48
N TYR A 360 1.62 8.91 -12.75
CA TYR A 360 0.92 8.91 -14.04
C TYR A 360 1.44 9.94 -15.05
N ARG A 361 2.73 10.28 -14.97
CA ARG A 361 3.39 11.33 -15.73
C ARG A 361 3.37 11.12 -17.27
N ASP A 362 2.98 9.92 -17.71
CA ASP A 362 3.02 9.47 -19.10
C ASP A 362 1.65 9.34 -19.77
N ASP A 363 0.57 9.87 -19.20
CA ASP A 363 -0.75 9.78 -19.82
C ASP A 363 -1.14 11.03 -20.65
N TRP A 364 -0.22 11.44 -21.53
CA TRP A 364 -0.16 12.66 -22.37
C TRP A 364 -1.49 13.17 -22.99
N GLY A 365 -2.48 13.56 -22.17
CA GLY A 365 -3.71 14.21 -22.62
C GLY A 365 -5.03 13.61 -22.16
N THR A 366 -5.09 12.55 -21.35
CA THR A 366 -6.39 12.13 -20.80
C THR A 366 -6.79 13.00 -19.61
N GLU A 367 -8.06 13.38 -19.59
CA GLU A 367 -8.69 14.25 -18.61
C GLU A 367 -9.59 13.41 -17.69
N ALA A 368 -9.39 13.50 -16.38
CA ALA A 368 -10.27 12.89 -15.39
C ALA A 368 -11.43 13.85 -15.06
N LEU A 369 -12.56 13.32 -14.59
CA LEU A 369 -13.64 14.18 -14.10
C LEU A 369 -13.20 14.93 -12.84
N ALA A 370 -13.32 16.25 -12.85
CA ALA A 370 -13.13 17.08 -11.66
C ALA A 370 -14.41 17.13 -10.82
N ARG A 371 -15.55 17.39 -11.46
CA ARG A 371 -16.88 17.45 -10.84
C ARG A 371 -17.99 17.51 -11.88
N PHE A 372 -19.19 17.06 -11.52
CA PHE A 372 -20.43 17.45 -12.19
C PHE A 372 -20.91 18.82 -11.70
N LYS A 373 -21.52 19.62 -12.58
CA LYS A 373 -22.23 20.86 -12.20
C LYS A 373 -23.73 20.60 -12.10
N GLU A 374 -24.31 20.11 -13.20
CA GLU A 374 -25.71 19.76 -13.29
C GLU A 374 -25.91 18.82 -14.48
N THR A 375 -26.70 17.75 -14.29
CA THR A 375 -27.30 17.01 -15.40
C THR A 375 -28.81 17.20 -15.38
N ARG A 376 -29.37 17.63 -16.51
CA ARG A 376 -30.80 17.79 -16.72
C ARG A 376 -31.30 16.76 -17.73
N ILE A 377 -32.28 15.96 -17.32
CA ILE A 377 -32.94 14.96 -18.15
C ILE A 377 -34.40 15.39 -18.33
N THR A 378 -34.81 15.66 -19.57
CA THR A 378 -36.20 16.02 -19.92
C THR A 378 -36.84 14.92 -20.76
N GLY A 379 -38.17 14.84 -20.74
CA GLY A 379 -38.94 13.91 -21.57
C GLY A 379 -38.92 12.44 -21.13
N LEU A 380 -38.11 12.07 -20.14
CA LEU A 380 -38.10 10.72 -19.55
C LEU A 380 -39.31 10.45 -18.65
N VAL A 381 -39.75 11.47 -17.92
CA VAL A 381 -40.88 11.48 -16.98
C VAL A 381 -41.60 12.84 -17.10
N SER A 382 -42.73 13.01 -16.39
CA SER A 382 -43.63 14.15 -16.52
C SER A 382 -42.98 15.53 -16.33
N ARG A 383 -41.91 15.61 -15.54
CA ARG A 383 -41.14 16.83 -15.28
C ARG A 383 -39.63 16.57 -15.42
N PRO A 384 -38.81 17.60 -15.71
CA PRO A 384 -37.36 17.45 -15.78
C PRO A 384 -36.76 16.88 -14.49
N ILE A 385 -35.89 15.88 -14.63
CA ILE A 385 -35.00 15.40 -13.56
C ILE A 385 -33.74 16.27 -13.59
N VAL A 386 -33.26 16.67 -12.41
CA VAL A 386 -32.04 17.46 -12.25
C VAL A 386 -31.14 16.76 -11.24
N LEU A 387 -29.93 16.39 -11.67
CA LEU A 387 -28.93 15.70 -10.87
C LEU A 387 -27.77 16.66 -10.57
N ARG A 388 -27.39 16.77 -9.30
CA ARG A 388 -26.24 17.57 -8.86
C ARG A 388 -25.30 16.81 -7.95
N SER A 389 -25.77 15.72 -7.34
CA SER A 389 -24.92 14.88 -6.50
C SER A 389 -23.90 14.11 -7.33
N ASP A 390 -22.67 14.01 -6.81
CA ASP A 390 -21.66 13.11 -7.37
C ASP A 390 -22.10 11.64 -7.25
N PHE A 391 -22.95 11.28 -6.28
CA PHE A 391 -23.42 9.90 -6.13
C PHE A 391 -24.41 9.46 -7.22
N SER A 392 -25.12 10.40 -7.87
CA SER A 392 -26.13 10.10 -8.89
C SER A 392 -25.59 10.14 -10.32
N GLN A 393 -24.34 10.52 -10.53
CA GLN A 393 -23.77 10.77 -11.87
C GLN A 393 -22.35 10.26 -11.95
N THR A 394 -22.06 9.30 -12.82
CA THR A 394 -20.72 8.70 -12.96
C THR A 394 -20.15 8.96 -14.34
N TYR A 395 -18.84 9.14 -14.38
CA TYR A 395 -18.05 9.32 -15.58
C TYR A 395 -16.98 8.24 -15.68
N GLU A 396 -16.78 7.76 -16.90
CA GLU A 396 -15.59 7.04 -17.33
C GLU A 396 -15.16 7.60 -18.69
N THR A 397 -13.88 7.45 -18.99
CA THR A 397 -13.30 7.88 -20.26
C THR A 397 -12.46 6.79 -20.86
N SER A 398 -11.83 7.03 -21.99
CA SER A 398 -10.73 6.26 -22.52
C SER A 398 -9.41 7.02 -22.45
N HIS A 399 -8.33 6.37 -22.90
CA HIS A 399 -7.09 7.05 -23.24
C HIS A 399 -7.33 8.21 -24.23
N HIS A 400 -6.82 9.39 -23.85
CA HIS A 400 -7.02 10.70 -24.48
C HIS A 400 -8.48 11.13 -24.61
N ASN A 401 -9.37 10.59 -23.79
CA ASN A 401 -10.81 10.80 -23.88
C ASN A 401 -11.39 10.58 -25.28
N SER A 402 -10.83 9.60 -26.00
CA SER A 402 -11.30 9.19 -27.33
C SER A 402 -12.74 8.64 -27.34
N TYR A 403 -13.23 8.15 -26.20
CA TYR A 403 -14.66 7.99 -25.90
C TYR A 403 -14.92 8.37 -24.44
N GLN A 404 -16.18 8.71 -24.16
CA GLN A 404 -16.67 9.08 -22.84
C GLN A 404 -17.97 8.37 -22.55
N ASP A 405 -18.09 7.88 -21.32
CA ASP A 405 -19.21 7.10 -20.86
C ASP A 405 -19.77 7.70 -19.57
N PHE A 406 -21.10 7.72 -19.46
CA PHE A 406 -21.80 8.30 -18.33
C PHE A 406 -22.86 7.34 -17.78
N LEU A 407 -23.02 7.35 -16.46
CA LEU A 407 -24.12 6.67 -15.77
C LEU A 407 -24.88 7.68 -14.91
N PHE A 408 -26.16 7.86 -15.20
CA PHE A 408 -27.06 8.72 -14.44
C PHE A 408 -28.08 7.86 -13.70
N GLU A 409 -28.06 7.87 -12.37
CA GLU A 409 -28.98 7.11 -11.51
C GLU A 409 -29.83 8.10 -10.66
N PRO A 410 -30.98 8.57 -11.18
CA PRO A 410 -31.78 9.58 -10.48
C PRO A 410 -32.28 9.14 -9.11
N GLY A 411 -32.47 7.83 -8.89
CA GLY A 411 -32.99 7.29 -7.64
C GLY A 411 -32.12 7.56 -6.40
N VAL A 412 -30.84 7.92 -6.60
CA VAL A 412 -29.91 8.27 -5.51
C VAL A 412 -29.63 9.78 -5.43
N GLU A 413 -30.34 10.61 -6.20
CA GLU A 413 -30.23 12.07 -6.08
C GLU A 413 -30.89 12.55 -4.78
N PRO A 414 -30.15 13.28 -3.92
CA PRO A 414 -30.70 13.85 -2.70
C PRO A 414 -31.88 14.79 -3.01
N GLY A 415 -33.03 14.51 -2.39
CA GLY A 415 -34.22 15.36 -2.53
C GLY A 415 -34.96 15.21 -3.86
N ILE A 416 -34.72 14.12 -4.62
CA ILE A 416 -35.57 13.82 -5.78
C ILE A 416 -37.04 13.73 -5.38
N ASP A 417 -37.91 14.28 -6.22
CA ASP A 417 -39.34 14.28 -6.01
C ASP A 417 -39.88 12.82 -5.98
N PRO A 418 -40.56 12.40 -4.91
CA PRO A 418 -41.12 11.05 -4.81
C PRO A 418 -42.07 10.67 -5.95
N GLU A 419 -42.77 11.64 -6.55
CA GLU A 419 -43.64 11.38 -7.71
C GLU A 419 -42.81 11.00 -8.94
N LEU A 420 -41.71 11.72 -9.20
CA LEU A 420 -40.81 11.39 -10.31
C LEU A 420 -40.11 10.04 -10.09
N LEU A 421 -39.76 9.72 -8.84
CA LEU A 421 -39.22 8.40 -8.50
C LEU A 421 -40.26 7.29 -8.73
N ALA A 422 -41.53 7.55 -8.45
CA ALA A 422 -42.62 6.60 -8.74
C ALA A 422 -42.82 6.40 -10.25
N GLU A 423 -42.75 7.47 -11.04
CA GLU A 423 -42.79 7.39 -12.51
C GLU A 423 -41.63 6.58 -13.07
N LEU A 424 -40.40 6.83 -12.59
CA LEU A 424 -39.21 6.06 -12.99
C LEU A 424 -39.36 4.56 -12.66
N LYS A 425 -39.89 4.23 -11.48
CA LYS A 425 -40.18 2.84 -11.09
C LYS A 425 -41.27 2.22 -11.96
N ALA A 426 -42.34 2.96 -12.25
CA ALA A 426 -43.41 2.49 -13.13
C ALA A 426 -42.94 2.26 -14.56
N ALA A 427 -41.98 3.07 -15.03
CA ALA A 427 -41.34 2.92 -16.33
C ALA A 427 -40.19 1.90 -16.34
N ASP A 428 -39.86 1.30 -15.20
CA ASP A 428 -38.70 0.44 -14.99
C ASP A 428 -37.38 1.08 -15.47
N VAL A 429 -37.07 2.25 -14.91
CA VAL A 429 -35.87 3.04 -15.18
C VAL A 429 -35.12 3.29 -13.88
N LYS A 430 -34.08 2.49 -13.63
CA LYS A 430 -33.15 2.71 -12.51
C LYS A 430 -32.07 3.72 -12.87
N ALA A 431 -31.42 3.54 -14.02
CA ALA A 431 -30.37 4.43 -14.49
C ALA A 431 -30.37 4.56 -16.02
N LEU A 432 -29.78 5.65 -16.51
CA LEU A 432 -29.40 5.82 -17.91
C LEU A 432 -27.90 5.65 -18.07
N ILE A 433 -27.49 4.83 -19.03
CA ILE A 433 -26.09 4.64 -19.39
C ILE A 433 -25.90 5.23 -20.78
N VAL A 434 -25.04 6.23 -20.89
CA VAL A 434 -24.65 6.86 -22.15
C VAL A 434 -23.28 6.33 -22.50
N GLY A 435 -23.17 5.62 -23.62
CA GLY A 435 -21.89 5.07 -24.09
C GLY A 435 -21.43 5.71 -25.39
N GLY A 436 -20.13 5.96 -25.54
CA GLY A 436 -19.48 6.18 -26.83
C GLY A 436 -19.47 7.61 -27.39
N GLU A 437 -19.47 8.66 -26.56
CA GLU A 437 -19.34 10.04 -27.06
C GLU A 437 -17.90 10.31 -27.58
N CYS A 438 -17.75 10.50 -28.89
CA CYS A 438 -16.47 10.86 -29.54
C CYS A 438 -16.27 12.39 -29.53
N ARG A 439 -15.14 12.88 -29.00
CA ARG A 439 -14.79 14.32 -29.02
C ARG A 439 -13.98 14.70 -30.28
N PRO A 440 -14.41 15.69 -31.08
CA PRO A 440 -13.54 16.37 -32.06
C PRO A 440 -12.63 17.40 -31.36
N PRO A 441 -11.39 17.68 -31.84
CA PRO A 441 -10.75 17.20 -33.05
C PRO A 441 -9.77 16.06 -32.72
N CYS A 442 -9.94 14.89 -33.33
CA CYS A 442 -8.89 13.89 -33.36
C CYS A 442 -7.75 14.46 -34.21
N GLY A 443 -6.84 15.19 -33.58
CA GLY A 443 -5.73 15.89 -34.21
C GLY A 443 -4.86 14.90 -34.99
N VAL A 444 -4.73 15.18 -36.28
CA VAL A 444 -3.63 14.82 -37.20
C VAL A 444 -2.65 13.78 -36.63
N GLY A 445 -2.83 12.50 -36.96
CA GLY A 445 -1.83 11.50 -36.64
C GLY A 445 -2.27 10.06 -36.71
N TRP A 446 -2.98 9.55 -35.68
CA TRP A 446 -2.88 8.11 -35.40
C TRP A 446 -4.14 7.38 -34.93
N ILE A 447 -5.28 8.04 -34.73
CA ILE A 447 -6.53 7.34 -34.41
C ILE A 447 -7.68 7.93 -35.24
N LYS A 448 -8.08 7.19 -36.28
CA LYS A 448 -9.26 7.48 -37.08
C LYS A 448 -10.52 7.25 -36.24
N CYS A 449 -11.07 8.29 -35.66
CA CYS A 449 -12.48 8.27 -35.28
C CYS A 449 -13.32 8.48 -36.56
N ALA A 450 -14.18 7.49 -36.82
CA ALA A 450 -15.09 7.29 -37.94
C ALA A 450 -14.51 6.59 -39.20
N ALA A 451 -15.12 5.44 -39.47
CA ALA A 451 -15.06 4.60 -40.67
C ALA A 451 -13.86 3.63 -40.79
N LEU A 452 -14.16 2.33 -40.60
CA LEU A 452 -13.82 1.20 -41.48
C LEU A 452 -13.41 -0.05 -40.67
N TYR A 453 -14.41 -0.84 -40.24
CA TYR A 453 -14.34 -2.24 -40.65
C TYR A 453 -14.65 -2.28 -42.16
N PRO A 454 -13.91 -3.05 -42.97
CA PRO A 454 -14.04 -3.08 -44.44
C PRO A 454 -15.43 -3.51 -44.95
N ASP A 455 -16.32 -3.89 -44.05
CA ASP A 455 -17.66 -4.44 -44.27
C ASP A 455 -18.80 -3.42 -44.09
N GLY A 456 -18.51 -2.11 -44.03
CA GLY A 456 -19.51 -1.07 -44.26
C GLY A 456 -20.58 -0.91 -43.17
N LYS A 457 -20.34 -1.41 -41.95
CA LYS A 457 -21.20 -1.13 -40.79
C LYS A 457 -20.86 0.26 -40.24
N SER A 458 -21.83 1.17 -40.22
CA SER A 458 -21.71 2.46 -39.53
C SER A 458 -21.49 2.22 -38.03
N LEU A 459 -20.80 3.14 -37.35
CA LEU A 459 -20.82 3.18 -35.88
C LEU A 459 -22.26 3.45 -35.44
N THR A 460 -22.93 2.40 -34.99
CA THR A 460 -24.21 2.39 -34.29
C THR A 460 -24.04 2.79 -32.80
N GLY A 461 -23.03 3.61 -32.48
CA GLY A 461 -22.28 3.48 -31.23
C GLY A 461 -22.48 4.53 -30.12
N VAL A 462 -23.12 5.68 -30.38
CA VAL A 462 -23.61 6.54 -29.28
C VAL A 462 -24.98 6.01 -28.89
N GLY A 463 -25.07 5.33 -27.77
CA GLY A 463 -26.31 4.70 -27.31
C GLY A 463 -26.66 5.16 -25.91
N VAL A 464 -27.93 5.52 -25.71
CA VAL A 464 -28.51 5.58 -24.37
C VAL A 464 -29.17 4.23 -24.10
N ARG A 465 -28.76 3.58 -23.01
CA ARG A 465 -29.45 2.40 -22.49
C ARG A 465 -30.14 2.74 -21.18
N VAL A 466 -31.29 2.11 -20.99
CA VAL A 466 -31.99 2.08 -19.72
C VAL A 466 -31.54 0.82 -18.97
N LEU A 467 -31.02 1.02 -17.77
CA LEU A 467 -30.91 -0.03 -16.75
C LEU A 467 -32.22 -0.07 -15.97
N GLY A 468 -32.94 -1.20 -16.04
CA GLY A 468 -34.16 -1.42 -15.26
C GLY A 468 -33.88 -1.72 -13.79
N PHE A 469 -34.89 -1.58 -12.94
CA PHE A 469 -34.83 -2.04 -11.54
C PHE A 469 -34.75 -3.57 -11.45
N ASP A 470 -35.24 -4.28 -12.47
CA ASP A 470 -35.09 -5.72 -12.62
C ASP A 470 -33.66 -6.15 -13.08
N GLY A 471 -32.79 -5.18 -13.37
CA GLY A 471 -31.42 -5.41 -13.83
C GLY A 471 -31.31 -5.77 -15.32
N THR A 472 -32.36 -5.53 -16.11
CA THR A 472 -32.32 -5.61 -17.58
C THR A 472 -31.67 -4.36 -18.17
N LEU A 473 -31.06 -4.54 -19.34
CA LEU A 473 -30.47 -3.46 -20.12
C LEU A 473 -31.19 -3.40 -21.47
N ARG A 474 -31.77 -2.25 -21.80
CA ARG A 474 -32.52 -2.08 -23.06
C ARG A 474 -32.17 -0.74 -23.72
N PRO A 475 -32.29 -0.62 -25.06
CA PRO A 475 -32.23 0.69 -25.71
C PRO A 475 -33.22 1.65 -25.07
N LEU A 476 -32.86 2.93 -24.97
CA LEU A 476 -33.85 3.98 -24.78
C LEU A 476 -34.69 4.07 -26.06
N GLU A 477 -35.90 3.52 -26.03
CA GLU A 477 -36.79 3.55 -27.19
C GLU A 477 -37.40 4.97 -27.38
N PRO A 478 -37.61 5.41 -28.63
CA PRO A 478 -38.28 6.67 -28.93
C PRO A 478 -39.72 6.77 -28.46
#